data_AF-A0AAN8FWU9-F1
#
_entry.id   AF-A0AAN8FWU9-F1
#
_cell.length_a   1.000
_cell.length_b   1.000
_cell.length_c   1.000
_cell.angle_alpha   90.00
_cell.angle_beta   90.00
_cell.angle_gamma   90.00
#
_symmetry.space_group_name_H-M   'P 1'
#
loop_
_entity.id
_entity.type
_entity.pdbx_description
1 polymer ?
#
loop_
_entity_poly.entity_id
_entity_poly.type
_entity_poly.pdbx_seq_one_letter_code
_entity_poly.pdbx_strand_id
1 'polypeptide(L)'
;MYGVAIMLIVFATVCTLTTACSPTRMVDMTTTTTPSTTTIIIGRRKRSAQPTIVTAVSDEPYDDSRNQQRLDFVDKLLSRMAKSQGFTYNKEEIQEKIVNQGGNFAVEFTIMSELDCYGLRNFIVDVKKNTAHFAYATVICEDVKPTTISWSSSMSPPKIVVFGTIIQDLISYTERFPRPGETVRGTEFLSAHGGKGANQAVAAARLGAQVTLIAKVGNDVIGEENIKGLREAGVNVDRIEKSSKTSTGTALITVDARGEQTTVVSLGANLVLDESSATQHADVLNDADVVIAQAGARQSGNRKMFELARQKGVLTICNPAPRDRCEDRSIMGLIDILCLNQSEAESISQTSMSTVATAKTAAGLIQQKGPKNVIITLGADGCIIKGSDAQPVHIPATPSKVVDTTGAGDCFCGSLAFFIAHYRRHGGTQLPLDDRCLHEAVKKAAIIASLSVTRKGAQTSFWTRDEVLQLYPHILD
;
A
#
# COMPACT_ATOMS: atom_id res chain seq x y z
N MET A 1 -24.59 -37.24 -44.92
CA MET A 1 -24.20 -35.81 -44.96
C MET A 1 -23.19 -35.57 -43.86
N TYR A 2 -22.03 -35.06 -44.27
CA TYR A 2 -20.86 -34.58 -43.53
C TYR A 2 -21.16 -34.04 -42.11
N GLY A 3 -20.34 -34.25 -41.09
CA GLY A 3 -18.95 -34.69 -41.08
C GLY A 3 -18.18 -33.86 -40.05
N VAL A 4 -17.73 -34.53 -39.00
CA VAL A 4 -16.79 -34.09 -37.96
C VAL A 4 -15.52 -33.49 -38.58
N ALA A 5 -15.01 -32.39 -38.03
CA ALA A 5 -13.64 -31.89 -38.23
C ALA A 5 -13.09 -31.57 -36.83
N ILE A 6 -12.09 -32.24 -36.23
CA ILE A 6 -10.75 -32.64 -36.69
C ILE A 6 -10.03 -31.48 -37.37
N MET A 7 -9.11 -30.84 -36.64
CA MET A 7 -7.98 -30.17 -37.26
C MET A 7 -6.68 -30.76 -36.69
N LEU A 8 -5.87 -31.21 -37.65
CA LEU A 8 -4.62 -31.94 -37.54
C LEU A 8 -3.43 -31.04 -37.20
N ILE A 9 -2.39 -31.73 -36.75
CA ILE A 9 -1.08 -31.33 -36.23
C ILE A 9 -0.07 -31.04 -37.39
N VAL A 10 1.11 -30.49 -37.01
CA VAL A 10 2.47 -30.55 -37.63
C VAL A 10 2.92 -29.20 -38.25
N PHE A 11 3.97 -28.49 -37.79
CA PHE A 11 5.43 -28.80 -37.90
C PHE A 11 6.33 -28.10 -36.84
N ALA A 12 7.52 -28.69 -36.66
CA ALA A 12 8.68 -28.38 -35.80
C ALA A 12 9.28 -26.94 -35.96
N THR A 13 10.04 -26.36 -35.03
CA THR A 13 11.45 -26.69 -34.69
C THR A 13 11.84 -26.23 -33.28
N VAL A 14 12.32 -27.15 -32.44
CA VAL A 14 13.09 -26.87 -31.21
C VAL A 14 14.58 -26.95 -31.59
N CYS A 15 15.33 -25.86 -31.41
CA CYS A 15 16.78 -25.92 -31.29
C CYS A 15 17.13 -26.13 -29.81
N THR A 16 17.51 -27.36 -29.44
CA THR A 16 18.42 -27.60 -28.31
C THR A 16 19.86 -27.42 -28.79
N LEU A 17 20.66 -26.62 -28.09
CA LEU A 17 22.12 -26.68 -28.09
C LEU A 17 22.56 -26.94 -26.65
N THR A 18 22.75 -28.22 -26.30
CA THR A 18 23.56 -28.61 -25.13
C THR A 18 25.04 -28.65 -25.53
N THR A 19 25.83 -27.92 -24.75
CA THR A 19 27.25 -28.14 -24.38
C THR A 19 28.26 -28.56 -25.45
N ALA A 20 29.18 -27.62 -25.72
CA ALA A 20 30.64 -27.77 -25.82
C ALA A 20 31.18 -28.93 -26.69
N CYS A 21 31.73 -28.55 -27.85
CA CYS A 21 32.83 -29.21 -28.55
C CYS A 21 33.49 -28.12 -29.44
N SER A 22 34.79 -27.85 -29.52
CA SER A 22 35.98 -28.72 -29.43
C SER A 22 35.66 -30.13 -29.92
N PRO A 23 36.07 -30.57 -31.11
CA PRO A 23 35.49 -31.73 -31.84
C PRO A 23 35.34 -33.00 -30.97
N THR A 24 34.21 -33.74 -30.98
CA THR A 24 33.97 -34.89 -31.90
C THR A 24 32.59 -35.59 -31.68
N ARG A 25 31.97 -36.04 -32.80
CA ARG A 25 31.01 -37.16 -33.02
C ARG A 25 29.49 -37.04 -32.74
N MET A 26 28.76 -37.75 -33.62
CA MET A 26 27.33 -37.77 -34.00
C MET A 26 26.34 -38.37 -32.96
N VAL A 27 25.04 -38.02 -33.07
CA VAL A 27 23.84 -38.89 -33.33
C VAL A 27 22.54 -38.33 -32.69
N ASP A 28 21.49 -38.30 -33.53
CA ASP A 28 19.99 -38.28 -33.44
C ASP A 28 19.10 -37.85 -32.23
N MET A 29 17.87 -37.49 -32.65
CA MET A 29 16.69 -36.84 -32.03
C MET A 29 15.98 -37.52 -30.82
N THR A 30 15.29 -36.74 -29.95
CA THR A 30 13.79 -36.67 -29.77
C THR A 30 13.27 -35.96 -28.48
N THR A 31 12.19 -35.15 -28.65
CA THR A 31 11.01 -34.84 -27.79
C THR A 31 10.99 -33.96 -26.50
N THR A 32 10.19 -32.87 -26.60
CA THR A 32 9.11 -32.31 -25.70
C THR A 32 9.34 -31.37 -24.49
N THR A 33 8.48 -30.32 -24.45
CA THR A 33 8.25 -29.12 -23.57
C THR A 33 7.87 -29.40 -22.10
N THR A 34 8.19 -28.55 -21.09
CA THR A 34 7.57 -27.25 -20.68
C THR A 34 8.49 -26.39 -19.75
N PRO A 35 8.44 -25.04 -19.72
CA PRO A 35 9.28 -24.21 -18.84
C PRO A 35 8.57 -23.64 -17.61
N SER A 36 9.29 -23.67 -16.48
CA SER A 36 9.07 -22.90 -15.26
C SER A 36 9.73 -21.52 -15.33
N THR A 37 9.15 -20.55 -14.63
CA THR A 37 9.61 -19.16 -14.45
C THR A 37 11.04 -19.11 -13.94
N THR A 38 11.96 -18.40 -14.64
CA THR A 38 13.33 -18.14 -14.16
C THR A 38 13.59 -16.63 -14.11
N THR A 39 13.84 -16.13 -12.91
CA THR A 39 14.29 -14.76 -12.60
C THR A 39 15.78 -14.63 -12.95
N ILE A 40 16.15 -13.65 -13.78
CA ILE A 40 17.55 -13.39 -14.17
C ILE A 40 18.15 -12.31 -13.26
N ILE A 41 19.20 -12.67 -12.52
CA ILE A 41 20.10 -11.74 -11.83
C ILE A 41 21.18 -11.31 -12.83
N ILE A 42 21.26 -10.02 -13.19
CA ILE A 42 22.30 -9.53 -14.11
C ILE A 42 23.43 -8.86 -13.32
N GLY A 43 24.58 -9.54 -13.26
CA GLY A 43 25.83 -9.04 -12.72
C GLY A 43 26.57 -8.09 -13.68
N ARG A 44 27.39 -7.21 -13.08
CA ARG A 44 28.28 -6.24 -13.74
C ARG A 44 29.13 -6.87 -14.84
N ARG A 45 29.07 -6.32 -16.07
CA ARG A 45 30.19 -6.24 -17.02
C ARG A 45 29.99 -5.07 -17.99
N LYS A 46 31.01 -4.22 -18.12
CA LYS A 46 31.18 -3.23 -19.20
C LYS A 46 31.13 -3.94 -20.55
N ARG A 47 30.29 -3.44 -21.46
CA ARG A 47 30.43 -3.60 -22.91
C ARG A 47 30.06 -2.26 -23.52
N SER A 48 31.05 -1.56 -24.09
CA SER A 48 30.78 -0.50 -25.05
C SER A 48 30.63 -1.14 -26.43
N ALA A 49 29.67 -0.63 -27.21
CA ALA A 49 29.71 -0.58 -28.67
C ALA A 49 28.44 0.13 -29.17
N GLN A 50 28.65 1.24 -29.92
CA GLN A 50 27.79 1.74 -31.01
C GLN A 50 26.42 2.36 -30.61
N PRO A 51 25.83 3.25 -31.46
CA PRO A 51 24.78 4.16 -31.06
C PRO A 51 23.54 3.44 -30.52
N THR A 52 23.04 3.91 -29.38
CA THR A 52 21.85 3.34 -28.75
C THR A 52 20.63 4.08 -29.23
N ILE A 53 19.68 3.37 -29.84
CA ILE A 53 18.41 3.94 -30.29
C ILE A 53 17.37 3.72 -29.20
N VAL A 54 16.82 4.81 -28.68
CA VAL A 54 15.72 4.80 -27.71
C VAL A 54 14.49 5.40 -28.38
N THR A 55 13.46 4.60 -28.64
CA THR A 55 12.19 5.10 -29.19
C THR A 55 11.17 5.22 -28.06
N ALA A 56 10.83 6.44 -27.66
CA ALA A 56 9.77 6.72 -26.69
C ALA A 56 8.44 6.91 -27.42
N VAL A 57 7.47 6.04 -27.12
CA VAL A 57 6.17 6.00 -27.80
C VAL A 57 5.09 6.57 -26.90
N SER A 58 4.24 7.45 -27.44
CA SER A 58 3.13 8.07 -26.73
C SER A 58 1.82 7.31 -26.91
N ASP A 59 0.84 7.58 -26.04
CA ASP A 59 -0.57 7.20 -26.24
C ASP A 59 -1.32 8.14 -27.20
N GLU A 60 -0.68 9.23 -27.65
CA GLU A 60 -1.28 10.17 -28.59
C GLU A 60 -1.13 9.71 -30.06
N PRO A 61 -2.12 9.98 -30.92
CA PRO A 61 -2.03 9.68 -32.34
C PRO A 61 -0.97 10.56 -33.03
N TYR A 62 -0.31 9.96 -34.03
CA TYR A 62 0.60 10.66 -34.92
C TYR A 62 -0.15 11.70 -35.77
N ASP A 63 0.33 12.94 -35.79
CA ASP A 63 -0.30 14.06 -36.52
C ASP A 63 0.77 14.99 -37.09
N ASP A 64 0.95 14.94 -38.42
CA ASP A 64 1.95 15.72 -39.17
C ASP A 64 1.81 17.23 -38.96
N SER A 65 0.59 17.73 -38.76
CA SER A 65 0.34 19.17 -38.60
C SER A 65 0.84 19.73 -37.26
N ARG A 66 1.07 18.86 -36.26
CA ARG A 66 1.48 19.22 -34.89
C ARG A 66 2.91 18.80 -34.56
N ASN A 67 3.56 18.05 -35.45
CA ASN A 67 4.85 17.43 -35.20
C ASN A 67 5.97 18.44 -34.92
N GLN A 68 6.05 19.56 -35.66
CA GLN A 68 7.10 20.57 -35.43
C GLN A 68 6.96 21.26 -34.06
N GLN A 69 5.74 21.62 -33.66
CA GLN A 69 5.47 22.21 -32.34
C GLN A 69 5.80 21.25 -31.19
N ARG A 70 5.57 19.95 -31.39
CA ARG A 70 5.88 18.90 -30.43
C ARG A 70 7.40 18.64 -30.35
N LEU A 71 8.12 18.69 -31.47
CA LEU A 71 9.59 18.62 -31.49
C LEU A 71 10.20 19.74 -30.67
N ASP A 72 9.74 20.98 -30.86
CA ASP A 72 10.24 22.15 -30.13
C ASP A 72 10.02 22.04 -28.60
N PHE A 73 8.98 21.32 -28.17
CA PHE A 73 8.73 21.03 -26.76
C PHE A 73 9.72 19.99 -26.21
N VAL A 74 9.98 18.92 -26.97
CA VAL A 74 10.93 17.87 -26.61
C VAL A 74 12.37 18.42 -26.55
N ASP A 75 12.77 19.25 -27.52
CA ASP A 75 14.09 19.88 -27.53
C ASP A 75 14.30 20.80 -26.31
N LYS A 76 13.26 21.55 -25.91
CA LYS A 76 13.26 22.35 -24.68
C LYS A 76 13.33 21.48 -23.42
N LEU A 77 12.71 20.30 -23.45
CA LEU A 77 12.74 19.35 -22.34
C LEU A 77 14.15 18.80 -22.13
N LEU A 78 14.79 18.29 -23.18
CA LEU A 78 16.16 17.78 -23.14
C LEU A 78 17.15 18.85 -22.70
N SER A 79 16.98 20.08 -23.21
CA SER A 79 17.80 21.23 -22.82
C SER A 79 17.66 21.60 -21.34
N ARG A 80 16.49 21.35 -20.71
CA ARG A 80 16.29 21.50 -19.26
C ARG A 80 16.87 20.31 -18.49
N MET A 81 16.71 19.09 -19.00
CA MET A 81 17.25 17.87 -18.40
C MET A 81 18.77 17.96 -18.25
N ALA A 82 19.48 18.37 -19.31
CA ALA A 82 20.94 18.58 -19.31
C ALA A 82 21.43 19.65 -18.32
N LYS A 83 20.57 20.60 -17.91
CA LYS A 83 20.91 21.66 -16.96
C LYS A 83 20.55 21.35 -15.50
N SER A 84 19.57 20.47 -15.27
CA SER A 84 18.92 20.33 -13.95
C SER A 84 19.64 19.41 -12.98
N GLN A 85 20.48 18.50 -13.45
CA GLN A 85 21.26 17.60 -12.60
C GLN A 85 22.66 17.52 -13.17
N GLY A 86 23.69 17.54 -12.31
CA GLY A 86 25.12 17.53 -12.67
C GLY A 86 25.63 16.25 -13.37
N PHE A 87 24.81 15.66 -14.25
CA PHE A 87 25.14 14.65 -15.23
C PHE A 87 25.20 15.30 -16.60
N THR A 88 26.41 15.45 -17.13
CA THR A 88 26.68 15.95 -18.48
C THR A 88 26.55 14.81 -19.47
N TYR A 89 25.48 14.77 -20.26
CA TYR A 89 25.55 14.19 -21.60
C TYR A 89 25.68 15.33 -22.61
N ASN A 90 26.46 15.13 -23.67
CA ASN A 90 26.62 16.15 -24.70
C ASN A 90 25.36 16.16 -25.60
N LYS A 91 24.63 17.28 -25.65
CA LYS A 91 23.46 17.43 -26.52
C LYS A 91 23.80 17.20 -28.00
N GLU A 92 25.02 17.53 -28.42
CA GLU A 92 25.50 17.33 -29.78
C GLU A 92 25.64 15.83 -30.15
N GLU A 93 25.63 14.94 -29.15
CA GLU A 93 25.72 13.50 -29.31
C GLU A 93 24.35 12.80 -29.25
N ILE A 94 23.24 13.55 -29.16
CA ILE A 94 21.88 12.98 -29.23
C ILE A 94 21.17 13.55 -30.44
N GLN A 95 20.76 12.68 -31.36
CA GLN A 95 19.89 13.03 -32.47
C GLN A 95 18.47 12.58 -32.16
N GLU A 96 17.48 13.42 -32.43
CA GLU A 96 16.08 13.11 -32.22
C GLU A 96 15.30 13.13 -33.53
N LYS A 97 14.36 12.20 -33.66
CA LYS A 97 13.52 12.07 -34.84
C LYS A 97 12.12 11.64 -34.44
N ILE A 98 11.11 12.36 -34.91
CA ILE A 98 9.72 11.92 -34.73
C ILE A 98 9.45 10.75 -35.67
N VAL A 99 8.89 9.67 -35.14
CA VAL A 99 8.52 8.48 -35.89
C VAL A 99 7.06 8.13 -35.62
N ASN A 100 6.37 7.64 -36.65
CA ASN A 100 5.04 7.07 -36.50
C ASN A 100 5.19 5.60 -36.10
N GLN A 101 4.95 5.30 -34.83
CA GLN A 101 5.05 3.94 -34.31
C GLN A 101 3.64 3.34 -34.18
N GLY A 102 3.21 2.62 -35.21
CA GLY A 102 1.91 1.91 -35.18
C GLY A 102 0.68 2.81 -35.07
N GLY A 103 0.76 4.06 -35.59
CA GLY A 103 -0.31 5.06 -35.52
C GLY A 103 -0.12 6.09 -34.40
N ASN A 104 0.84 5.88 -33.50
CA ASN A 104 1.09 6.76 -32.37
C ASN A 104 2.31 7.66 -32.60
N PHE A 105 2.25 8.85 -31.99
CA PHE A 105 3.37 9.78 -31.91
C PHE A 105 4.51 9.13 -31.10
N ALA A 106 5.70 9.07 -31.68
CA ALA A 106 6.89 8.60 -31.00
C ALA A 106 8.10 9.47 -31.33
N VAL A 107 9.05 9.51 -30.41
CA VAL A 107 10.34 10.19 -30.60
C VAL A 107 11.44 9.16 -30.46
N GLU A 108 12.23 9.02 -31.52
CA GLU A 108 13.43 8.22 -31.56
C GLU A 108 14.63 9.08 -31.20
N PHE A 109 15.35 8.69 -30.15
CA PHE A 109 16.60 9.30 -29.71
C PHE A 109 17.76 8.38 -30.11
N THR A 110 18.60 8.83 -31.02
CA THR A 110 19.88 8.19 -31.34
C THR A 110 20.96 8.78 -30.47
N ILE A 111 21.45 7.99 -29.52
CA ILE A 111 22.52 8.39 -28.62
C ILE A 111 23.85 7.93 -29.22
N MET A 112 24.67 8.88 -29.66
CA MET A 112 25.94 8.69 -30.36
C MET A 112 27.13 8.42 -29.42
N SER A 113 26.94 8.55 -28.10
CA SER A 113 27.97 8.38 -27.08
C SER A 113 27.91 7.03 -26.34
N GLU A 114 29.04 6.62 -25.75
CA GLU A 114 29.12 5.40 -24.95
C GLU A 114 28.39 5.58 -23.60
N LEU A 115 27.10 5.26 -23.55
CA LEU A 115 26.38 5.09 -22.28
C LEU A 115 26.55 3.67 -21.74
N ASP A 116 26.86 3.55 -20.45
CA ASP A 116 26.71 2.28 -19.75
C ASP A 116 25.22 1.98 -19.46
N CYS A 117 24.91 0.74 -19.05
CA CYS A 117 23.52 0.34 -18.78
C CYS A 117 22.84 1.20 -17.70
N TYR A 118 23.61 1.82 -16.80
CA TYR A 118 23.09 2.67 -15.75
C TYR A 118 22.73 4.06 -16.29
N GLY A 119 23.61 4.66 -17.10
CA GLY A 119 23.36 5.89 -17.82
C GLY A 119 22.15 5.79 -18.76
N LEU A 120 22.04 4.68 -19.49
CA LEU A 120 20.90 4.43 -20.37
C LEU A 120 19.59 4.27 -19.62
N ARG A 121 19.60 3.52 -18.50
CA ARG A 121 18.41 3.37 -17.64
C ARG A 121 17.96 4.72 -17.07
N ASN A 122 18.90 5.54 -16.59
CA ASN A 122 18.58 6.85 -16.03
C ASN A 122 18.00 7.78 -17.10
N PHE A 123 18.58 7.79 -18.31
CA PHE A 123 18.04 8.52 -19.45
C PHE A 123 16.57 8.16 -19.72
N ILE A 124 16.25 6.86 -19.80
CA ILE A 124 14.88 6.38 -20.04
C ILE A 124 13.91 6.79 -18.91
N VAL A 125 14.35 6.65 -17.66
CA VAL A 125 13.54 7.04 -16.49
C VAL A 125 13.26 8.54 -16.48
N ASP A 126 14.24 9.37 -16.85
CA ASP A 126 14.08 10.82 -16.82
C ASP A 126 13.25 11.33 -17.99
N VAL A 127 13.35 10.70 -19.18
CA VAL A 127 12.40 10.92 -20.27
C VAL A 127 10.98 10.68 -19.75
N LYS A 128 10.70 9.54 -19.10
CA LYS A 128 9.37 9.24 -18.54
C LYS A 128 8.91 10.25 -17.49
N LYS A 129 9.77 10.67 -16.56
CA LYS A 129 9.42 11.63 -15.48
C LYS A 129 8.98 12.99 -16.02
N ASN A 130 9.58 13.42 -17.13
CA ASN A 130 9.39 14.76 -17.67
C ASN A 130 8.37 14.81 -18.81
N THR A 131 7.84 13.65 -19.22
CA THR A 131 6.76 13.56 -20.21
C THR A 131 5.66 12.63 -19.68
N ALA A 132 4.57 13.22 -19.19
CA ALA A 132 3.38 12.48 -18.75
C ALA A 132 2.75 11.61 -19.86
N HIS A 133 3.16 11.83 -21.12
CA HIS A 133 2.50 11.32 -22.32
C HIS A 133 3.16 10.11 -22.98
N PHE A 134 4.31 9.60 -22.49
CA PHE A 134 4.93 8.39 -23.07
C PHE A 134 4.43 7.11 -22.41
N ALA A 135 3.96 6.17 -23.23
CA ALA A 135 3.39 4.88 -22.87
C ALA A 135 4.45 3.80 -22.65
N TYR A 136 5.49 3.77 -23.50
CA TYR A 136 6.60 2.82 -23.42
C TYR A 136 7.85 3.35 -24.12
N ALA A 137 9.01 2.75 -23.83
CA ALA A 137 10.24 3.02 -24.57
C ALA A 137 10.84 1.71 -25.07
N THR A 138 11.26 1.68 -26.33
CA THR A 138 12.04 0.56 -26.88
C THR A 138 13.50 0.95 -26.95
N VAL A 139 14.36 0.05 -26.51
CA VAL A 139 15.81 0.21 -26.63
C VAL A 139 16.30 -0.79 -27.66
N ILE A 140 16.96 -0.30 -28.70
CA ILE A 140 17.63 -1.11 -29.69
C ILE A 140 19.14 -0.91 -29.53
N CYS A 141 19.81 -1.98 -29.14
CA CYS A 141 21.25 -2.13 -29.26
C CYS A 141 21.48 -3.17 -30.37
N GLU A 142 22.23 -2.85 -31.42
CA GLU A 142 22.60 -3.88 -32.41
C GLU A 142 23.37 -5.00 -31.68
N ASP A 143 23.00 -6.26 -31.97
CA ASP A 143 23.36 -7.52 -31.29
C ASP A 143 22.43 -8.03 -30.15
N VAL A 144 21.32 -7.34 -29.85
CA VAL A 144 20.27 -7.88 -28.96
C VAL A 144 18.89 -7.72 -29.59
N LYS A 145 18.02 -8.73 -29.46
CA LYS A 145 16.61 -8.62 -29.90
C LYS A 145 15.97 -7.36 -29.27
N PRO A 146 15.17 -6.58 -30.03
CA PRO A 146 14.52 -5.38 -29.51
C PRO A 146 13.82 -5.69 -28.19
N THR A 147 14.24 -5.01 -27.12
CA THR A 147 13.61 -5.18 -25.81
C THR A 147 12.58 -4.07 -25.65
N THR A 148 11.31 -4.45 -25.65
CA THR A 148 10.21 -3.52 -25.40
C THR A 148 10.01 -3.39 -23.90
N ILE A 149 10.30 -2.22 -23.34
CA ILE A 149 9.97 -1.90 -21.94
C ILE A 149 8.55 -1.36 -21.95
N SER A 150 7.55 -2.24 -21.87
CA SER A 150 6.15 -1.86 -21.73
C SER A 150 5.87 -1.39 -20.30
N TRP A 151 5.47 -0.14 -20.11
CA TRP A 151 4.87 0.29 -18.85
C TRP A 151 3.40 -0.10 -18.92
N SER A 152 2.98 -1.14 -18.19
CA SER A 152 1.55 -1.44 -18.07
C SER A 152 0.86 -0.27 -17.38
N SER A 153 -0.03 0.41 -18.09
CA SER A 153 -0.76 1.62 -17.68
C SER A 153 -1.87 1.39 -16.64
N SER A 154 -1.86 0.28 -15.89
CA SER A 154 -2.53 0.22 -14.60
C SER A 154 -1.84 -0.82 -13.72
N MET A 155 -0.94 -0.39 -12.84
CA MET A 155 -0.58 -1.26 -11.73
C MET A 155 -1.86 -1.51 -10.92
N SER A 156 -2.22 -2.77 -10.71
CA SER A 156 -3.41 -3.08 -9.92
C SER A 156 -3.27 -2.43 -8.54
N PRO A 157 -4.26 -1.67 -8.06
CA PRO A 157 -4.17 -0.99 -6.78
C PRO A 157 -3.93 -2.00 -5.65
N PRO A 158 -3.28 -1.59 -4.55
CA PRO A 158 -3.12 -2.45 -3.38
C PRO A 158 -4.47 -2.97 -2.90
N LYS A 159 -4.55 -4.26 -2.58
CA LYS A 159 -5.77 -4.94 -2.13
C LYS A 159 -5.68 -5.26 -0.65
N ILE A 160 -6.55 -4.63 0.13
CA ILE A 160 -6.51 -4.70 1.58
C ILE A 160 -7.86 -5.21 2.09
N VAL A 161 -7.81 -6.22 2.96
CA VAL A 161 -8.98 -6.68 3.70
C VAL A 161 -8.90 -6.11 5.11
N VAL A 162 -9.99 -5.55 5.60
CA VAL A 162 -10.12 -5.15 7.00
C VAL A 162 -11.19 -6.01 7.64
N PHE A 163 -10.84 -6.72 8.71
CA PHE A 163 -11.78 -7.46 9.55
C PHE A 163 -11.91 -6.70 10.86
N GLY A 164 -12.99 -5.94 11.04
CA GLY A 164 -12.98 -4.92 12.06
C GLY A 164 -14.31 -4.29 12.38
N THR A 165 -14.24 -3.27 13.24
CA THR A 165 -15.42 -2.66 13.85
C THR A 165 -15.89 -1.41 13.15
N ILE A 166 -17.20 -1.19 13.23
CA ILE A 166 -17.90 0.05 12.84
C ILE A 166 -18.58 0.59 14.09
N ILE A 167 -18.33 1.85 14.41
CA ILE A 167 -18.91 2.54 15.56
C ILE A 167 -19.44 3.90 15.11
N GLN A 168 -20.63 4.27 15.58
CA GLN A 168 -21.08 5.66 15.48
C GLN A 168 -20.64 6.45 16.71
N ASP A 169 -19.88 7.51 16.50
CA ASP A 169 -19.49 8.42 17.56
C ASP A 169 -20.60 9.49 17.72
N LEU A 170 -21.12 9.61 18.94
CA LEU A 170 -22.20 10.52 19.33
C LEU A 170 -21.65 11.48 20.36
N ILE A 171 -21.29 12.69 19.92
CA ILE A 171 -20.46 13.63 20.68
C ILE A 171 -21.34 14.78 21.17
N SER A 172 -21.39 14.98 22.49
CA SER A 172 -22.05 16.11 23.11
C SER A 172 -21.03 17.03 23.77
N TYR A 173 -21.01 18.30 23.38
CA TYR A 173 -20.19 19.33 24.01
C TYR A 173 -20.96 19.96 25.17
N THR A 174 -20.27 20.23 26.27
CA THR A 174 -20.84 20.78 27.50
C THR A 174 -19.86 21.76 28.13
N GLU A 175 -20.32 22.66 29.00
CA GLU A 175 -19.39 23.50 29.77
C GLU A 175 -18.58 22.69 30.79
N ARG A 176 -19.23 21.67 31.39
CA ARG A 176 -18.64 20.72 32.34
C ARG A 176 -19.38 19.40 32.28
N PHE A 177 -18.72 18.34 32.76
CA PHE A 177 -19.37 17.05 32.91
C PHE A 177 -20.55 17.08 33.89
N PRO A 178 -21.63 16.32 33.62
CA PRO A 178 -22.69 16.10 34.59
C PRO A 178 -22.20 15.25 35.77
N ARG A 179 -22.70 15.55 36.96
CA ARG A 179 -22.55 14.67 38.14
C ARG A 179 -23.64 13.58 38.11
N PRO A 180 -23.47 12.46 38.85
CA PRO A 180 -24.54 11.46 38.98
C PRO A 180 -25.87 12.10 39.42
N GLY A 181 -26.95 11.84 38.66
CA GLY A 181 -28.29 12.39 38.89
C GLY A 181 -28.54 13.80 38.34
N GLU A 182 -27.53 14.43 37.74
CA GLU A 182 -27.63 15.79 37.20
C GLU A 182 -27.96 15.78 35.70
N THR A 183 -28.74 16.77 35.25
CA THR A 183 -28.92 17.09 33.83
C THR A 183 -28.20 18.40 33.52
N VAL A 184 -27.30 18.38 32.54
CA VAL A 184 -26.59 19.57 32.04
C VAL A 184 -27.04 19.90 30.63
N ARG A 185 -27.06 21.19 30.27
CA ARG A 185 -27.35 21.63 28.91
C ARG A 185 -26.11 21.46 28.04
N GLY A 186 -26.25 20.76 26.91
CA GLY A 186 -25.21 20.69 25.88
C GLY A 186 -25.12 22.00 25.09
N THR A 187 -23.92 22.33 24.63
CA THR A 187 -23.64 23.49 23.77
C THR A 187 -23.69 23.12 22.28
N GLU A 188 -23.33 21.88 21.94
CA GLU A 188 -23.30 21.36 20.57
C GLU A 188 -23.44 19.83 20.58
N PHE A 189 -24.01 19.28 19.51
CA PHE A 189 -24.08 17.83 19.29
C PHE A 189 -23.55 17.50 17.88
N LEU A 190 -22.62 16.55 17.80
CA LEU A 190 -22.06 16.05 16.56
C LEU A 190 -22.21 14.53 16.48
N SER A 191 -22.49 14.06 15.28
CA SER A 191 -22.53 12.63 14.95
C SER A 191 -21.45 12.36 13.91
N ALA A 192 -20.58 11.38 14.18
CA ALA A 192 -19.44 11.08 13.31
C ALA A 192 -19.25 9.57 13.11
N HIS A 193 -18.73 9.21 11.94
CA HIS A 193 -18.34 7.83 11.64
C HIS A 193 -17.03 7.49 12.33
N GLY A 194 -17.05 6.39 13.07
CA GLY A 194 -15.92 5.89 13.83
C GLY A 194 -15.79 4.37 13.78
N GLY A 195 -15.04 3.84 14.74
CA GLY A 195 -14.66 2.42 14.77
C GLY A 195 -13.33 2.19 14.07
N LYS A 196 -12.43 1.47 14.74
CA LYS A 196 -11.04 1.33 14.29
C LYS A 196 -10.93 0.65 12.93
N GLY A 197 -11.75 -0.38 12.70
CA GLY A 197 -11.81 -1.07 11.41
C GLY A 197 -12.24 -0.13 10.29
N ALA A 198 -13.34 0.59 10.50
CA ALA A 198 -13.85 1.60 9.57
C ALA A 198 -12.81 2.70 9.29
N ASN A 199 -12.20 3.28 10.33
CA ASN A 199 -11.19 4.33 10.19
C ASN A 199 -9.97 3.85 9.39
N GLN A 200 -9.44 2.66 9.71
CA GLN A 200 -8.28 2.09 9.01
C GLN A 200 -8.62 1.76 7.55
N ALA A 201 -9.84 1.30 7.29
CA ALA A 201 -10.32 1.06 5.92
C ALA A 201 -10.40 2.36 5.11
N VAL A 202 -10.97 3.43 5.68
CA VAL A 202 -11.07 4.74 5.01
C VAL A 202 -9.69 5.34 4.75
N ALA A 203 -8.77 5.26 5.71
CA ALA A 203 -7.40 5.76 5.53
C ALA A 203 -6.69 5.09 4.35
N ALA A 204 -6.78 3.75 4.24
CA ALA A 204 -6.22 3.01 3.14
C ALA A 204 -6.92 3.31 1.79
N ALA A 205 -8.25 3.37 1.78
CA ALA A 205 -9.04 3.65 0.58
C ALA A 205 -8.74 5.05 0.01
N ARG A 206 -8.61 6.06 0.89
CA ARG A 206 -8.28 7.43 0.48
C ARG A 206 -6.90 7.55 -0.18
N LEU A 207 -5.94 6.69 0.14
CA LEU A 207 -4.64 6.61 -0.54
C LEU A 207 -4.69 5.87 -1.90
N GLY A 208 -5.83 5.24 -2.21
CA GLY A 208 -6.09 4.56 -3.48
C GLY A 208 -5.98 3.04 -3.42
N ALA A 209 -6.04 2.41 -2.24
CA ALA A 209 -6.20 0.96 -2.14
C ALA A 209 -7.63 0.52 -2.49
N GLN A 210 -7.76 -0.68 -3.05
CA GLN A 210 -9.01 -1.42 -3.06
C GLN A 210 -9.19 -2.08 -1.69
N VAL A 211 -10.09 -1.52 -0.89
CA VAL A 211 -10.33 -1.99 0.48
C VAL A 211 -11.65 -2.72 0.56
N THR A 212 -11.67 -3.94 1.11
CA THR A 212 -12.89 -4.65 1.48
C THR A 212 -13.01 -4.72 3.00
N LEU A 213 -14.11 -4.19 3.55
CA LEU A 213 -14.39 -4.24 4.98
C LEU A 213 -15.36 -5.39 5.29
N ILE A 214 -14.88 -6.35 6.06
CA ILE A 214 -15.68 -7.39 6.70
C ILE A 214 -16.02 -6.89 8.10
N ALA A 215 -17.29 -6.58 8.31
CA ALA A 215 -17.78 -6.01 9.55
C ALA A 215 -19.25 -6.39 9.77
N LYS A 216 -19.80 -5.99 10.92
CA LYS A 216 -21.20 -6.23 11.25
C LYS A 216 -21.81 -5.02 11.93
N VAL A 217 -22.95 -4.58 11.41
CA VAL A 217 -23.75 -3.49 11.97
C VAL A 217 -25.13 -4.01 12.36
N GLY A 218 -25.92 -3.21 13.08
CA GLY A 218 -27.33 -3.48 13.29
C GLY A 218 -28.14 -3.20 12.03
N ASN A 219 -29.29 -3.84 11.90
CA ASN A 219 -30.29 -3.47 10.91
C ASN A 219 -31.07 -2.23 11.39
N ASP A 220 -30.35 -1.11 11.50
CA ASP A 220 -30.84 0.17 12.02
C ASP A 220 -30.31 1.36 11.21
N VAL A 221 -30.89 2.55 11.43
CA VAL A 221 -30.53 3.78 10.69
C VAL A 221 -29.05 4.14 10.86
N ILE A 222 -28.48 3.86 12.04
CA ILE A 222 -27.06 4.12 12.32
C ILE A 222 -26.18 3.22 11.44
N GLY A 223 -26.55 1.94 11.30
CA GLY A 223 -25.85 0.99 10.44
C GLY A 223 -25.88 1.40 8.97
N GLU A 224 -27.04 1.82 8.46
CA GLU A 224 -27.18 2.29 7.08
C GLU A 224 -26.33 3.53 6.79
N GLU A 225 -26.34 4.50 7.71
CA GLU A 225 -25.58 5.75 7.55
C GLU A 225 -24.06 5.48 7.54
N ASN A 226 -23.58 4.57 8.38
CA ASN A 226 -22.16 4.15 8.35
C ASN A 226 -21.80 3.42 7.05
N ILE A 227 -22.65 2.51 6.56
CA ILE A 227 -22.41 1.81 5.28
C ILE A 227 -22.35 2.81 4.13
N LYS A 228 -23.23 3.81 4.13
CA LYS A 228 -23.22 4.88 3.13
C LYS A 228 -21.92 5.69 3.17
N GLY A 229 -21.52 6.20 4.34
CA GLY A 229 -20.28 6.97 4.49
C GLY A 229 -19.03 6.17 4.09
N LEU A 230 -18.97 4.88 4.43
CA LEU A 230 -17.88 3.98 4.01
C LEU A 230 -17.83 3.81 2.49
N ARG A 231 -18.99 3.64 1.84
CA ARG A 231 -19.07 3.53 0.38
C ARG A 231 -18.62 4.81 -0.31
N GLU A 232 -19.04 5.97 0.20
CA GLU A 232 -18.62 7.30 -0.29
C GLU A 232 -17.11 7.52 -0.12
N ALA A 233 -16.51 6.95 0.92
CA ALA A 233 -15.07 6.95 1.15
C ALA A 233 -14.29 5.94 0.28
N GLY A 234 -14.95 5.19 -0.60
CA GLY A 234 -14.33 4.23 -1.52
C GLY A 234 -14.06 2.85 -0.93
N VAL A 235 -14.66 2.51 0.22
CA VAL A 235 -14.55 1.18 0.82
C VAL A 235 -15.60 0.24 0.21
N ASN A 236 -15.18 -0.97 -0.17
CA ASN A 236 -16.12 -2.03 -0.54
C ASN A 236 -16.85 -2.55 0.72
N VAL A 237 -18.17 -2.35 0.72
CA VAL A 237 -19.09 -2.64 1.82
C VAL A 237 -19.90 -3.92 1.62
N ASP A 238 -19.66 -4.68 0.55
CA ASP A 238 -20.44 -5.87 0.18
C ASP A 238 -20.33 -7.03 1.19
N ARG A 239 -19.35 -6.94 2.10
CA ARG A 239 -19.10 -7.93 3.17
C ARG A 239 -19.47 -7.41 4.56
N ILE A 240 -20.23 -6.31 4.62
CA ILE A 240 -20.81 -5.81 5.87
C ILE A 240 -22.15 -6.49 6.12
N GLU A 241 -22.22 -7.30 7.17
CA GLU A 241 -23.43 -7.98 7.57
C GLU A 241 -24.34 -7.08 8.43
N LYS A 242 -25.65 -7.25 8.29
CA LYS A 242 -26.65 -6.60 9.14
C LYS A 242 -27.24 -7.60 10.12
N SER A 243 -27.17 -7.28 11.41
CA SER A 243 -27.75 -8.09 12.48
C SER A 243 -29.18 -7.63 12.77
N SER A 244 -30.13 -8.57 12.76
CA SER A 244 -31.51 -8.32 13.20
C SER A 244 -31.69 -8.37 14.73
N LYS A 245 -30.65 -8.78 15.47
CA LYS A 245 -30.71 -9.03 16.93
C LYS A 245 -29.93 -8.04 17.77
N THR A 246 -29.02 -7.28 17.17
CA THR A 246 -28.09 -6.40 17.89
C THR A 246 -27.98 -5.08 17.15
N SER A 247 -28.01 -3.96 17.86
CA SER A 247 -27.83 -2.64 17.28
C SER A 247 -26.41 -2.44 16.75
N THR A 248 -26.23 -1.45 15.88
CA THR A 248 -24.93 -0.93 15.51
C THR A 248 -24.19 -0.43 16.76
N GLY A 249 -22.86 -0.58 16.78
CA GLY A 249 -22.07 -0.10 17.90
C GLY A 249 -22.01 1.43 17.96
N THR A 250 -21.95 1.99 19.16
CA THR A 250 -21.95 3.44 19.41
C THR A 250 -20.94 3.82 20.48
N ALA A 251 -20.32 4.99 20.34
CA ALA A 251 -19.56 5.63 21.40
C ALA A 251 -20.25 6.93 21.81
N LEU A 252 -20.72 6.99 23.05
CA LEU A 252 -21.26 8.21 23.64
C LEU A 252 -20.11 9.00 24.23
N ILE A 253 -19.80 10.15 23.64
CA ILE A 253 -18.66 10.98 24.00
C ILE A 253 -19.20 12.29 24.55
N THR A 254 -18.78 12.66 25.75
CA THR A 254 -19.01 14.01 26.30
C THR A 254 -17.69 14.74 26.36
N VAL A 255 -17.66 15.97 25.87
CA VAL A 255 -16.49 16.85 25.90
C VAL A 255 -16.82 18.10 26.71
N ASP A 256 -15.94 18.48 27.64
CA ASP A 256 -16.12 19.70 28.44
C ASP A 256 -15.44 20.93 27.82
N ALA A 257 -15.61 22.12 28.42
CA ALA A 257 -15.01 23.36 27.91
C ALA A 257 -13.47 23.39 27.97
N ARG A 258 -12.85 22.47 28.72
CA ARG A 258 -11.39 22.30 28.80
C ARG A 258 -10.88 21.31 27.74
N GLY A 259 -11.77 20.67 26.99
CA GLY A 259 -11.45 19.64 26.02
C GLY A 259 -11.18 18.27 26.65
N GLU A 260 -11.47 18.09 27.95
CA GLU A 260 -11.47 16.76 28.55
C GLU A 260 -12.63 15.94 27.99
N GLN A 261 -12.47 14.62 27.88
CA GLN A 261 -13.49 13.73 27.34
C GLN A 261 -13.82 12.56 28.26
N THR A 262 -15.09 12.15 28.25
CA THR A 262 -15.54 10.87 28.79
C THR A 262 -16.26 10.09 27.69
N THR A 263 -15.99 8.78 27.62
CA THR A 263 -16.52 7.94 26.54
C THR A 263 -17.11 6.65 27.09
N VAL A 264 -18.35 6.35 26.70
CA VAL A 264 -19.00 5.06 26.95
C VAL A 264 -19.21 4.35 25.62
N VAL A 265 -18.54 3.21 25.43
CA VAL A 265 -18.62 2.43 24.19
C VAL A 265 -19.55 1.23 24.36
N SER A 266 -20.54 1.15 23.49
CA SER A 266 -21.41 -0.03 23.32
C SER A 266 -21.08 -0.70 22.00
N LEU A 267 -20.45 -1.88 22.04
CA LEU A 267 -19.92 -2.52 20.83
C LEU A 267 -21.01 -3.15 19.94
N GLY A 268 -22.20 -3.47 20.47
CA GLY A 268 -23.34 -3.94 19.68
C GLY A 268 -22.99 -5.11 18.74
N ALA A 269 -23.38 -4.99 17.48
CA ALA A 269 -23.16 -5.96 16.41
C ALA A 269 -21.69 -6.35 16.19
N ASN A 270 -20.72 -5.51 16.59
CA ASN A 270 -19.30 -5.85 16.51
C ASN A 270 -18.92 -7.05 17.39
N LEU A 271 -19.67 -7.32 18.47
CA LEU A 271 -19.44 -8.47 19.37
C LEU A 271 -19.92 -9.81 18.79
N VAL A 272 -20.62 -9.81 17.66
CA VAL A 272 -21.05 -11.04 16.95
C VAL A 272 -20.34 -11.20 15.60
N LEU A 273 -19.27 -10.43 15.39
CA LEU A 273 -18.30 -10.65 14.32
C LEU A 273 -17.27 -11.69 14.80
N ASP A 274 -17.45 -12.94 14.40
CA ASP A 274 -16.74 -14.11 14.94
C ASP A 274 -16.10 -15.00 13.86
N GLU A 275 -15.69 -16.21 14.24
CA GLU A 275 -15.07 -17.22 13.37
C GLU A 275 -15.96 -17.66 12.19
N SER A 276 -17.29 -17.61 12.35
CA SER A 276 -18.24 -17.96 11.29
C SER A 276 -18.20 -16.88 10.21
N SER A 277 -18.29 -15.60 10.60
CA SER A 277 -18.13 -14.48 9.66
C SER A 277 -16.76 -14.50 8.97
N ALA A 278 -15.68 -14.81 9.70
CA ALA A 278 -14.35 -14.93 9.10
C ALA A 278 -14.27 -16.06 8.05
N THR A 279 -14.90 -17.21 8.33
CA THR A 279 -14.92 -18.37 7.41
C THR A 279 -15.80 -18.11 6.19
N GLN A 280 -16.96 -17.50 6.39
CA GLN A 280 -17.91 -17.18 5.32
C GLN A 280 -17.30 -16.28 4.24
N HIS A 281 -16.49 -15.29 4.65
CA HIS A 281 -15.88 -14.31 3.76
C HIS A 281 -14.42 -14.63 3.42
N ALA A 282 -14.00 -15.88 3.57
CA ALA A 282 -12.61 -16.28 3.31
C ALA A 282 -12.19 -16.07 1.84
N ASP A 283 -13.14 -16.02 0.90
CA ASP A 283 -12.92 -15.80 -0.53
C ASP A 283 -12.16 -14.50 -0.83
N VAL A 284 -12.42 -13.44 -0.06
CA VAL A 284 -11.80 -12.12 -0.26
C VAL A 284 -10.29 -12.11 -0.05
N LEU A 285 -9.76 -13.12 0.65
CA LEU A 285 -8.32 -13.27 0.88
C LEU A 285 -7.57 -13.86 -0.33
N ASN A 286 -8.25 -14.36 -1.36
CA ASN A 286 -7.60 -14.99 -2.52
C ASN A 286 -6.70 -14.05 -3.31
N ASP A 287 -6.97 -12.74 -3.26
CA ASP A 287 -6.23 -11.70 -3.99
C ASP A 287 -5.88 -10.53 -3.06
N ALA A 288 -5.90 -10.75 -1.74
CA ALA A 288 -5.52 -9.74 -0.77
C ALA A 288 -4.00 -9.71 -0.59
N ASP A 289 -3.41 -8.51 -0.48
CA ASP A 289 -1.99 -8.37 -0.15
C ASP A 289 -1.78 -8.35 1.37
N VAL A 290 -2.72 -7.71 2.06
CA VAL A 290 -2.70 -7.44 3.50
C VAL A 290 -4.10 -7.63 4.09
N VAL A 291 -4.16 -8.23 5.28
CA VAL A 291 -5.34 -8.19 6.14
C VAL A 291 -5.03 -7.41 7.43
N ILE A 292 -5.96 -6.56 7.85
CA ILE A 292 -5.88 -5.81 9.11
C ILE A 292 -7.00 -6.28 10.04
N ALA A 293 -6.69 -6.54 11.31
CA ALA A 293 -7.70 -6.72 12.34
C ALA A 293 -7.37 -5.94 13.63
N GLN A 294 -8.41 -5.65 14.41
CA GLN A 294 -8.28 -4.97 15.71
C GLN A 294 -8.97 -5.76 16.82
N ALA A 295 -8.71 -5.45 18.09
CA ALA A 295 -9.30 -6.17 19.22
C ALA A 295 -10.75 -5.76 19.57
N GLY A 296 -11.40 -4.94 18.73
CA GLY A 296 -12.81 -4.55 18.90
C GLY A 296 -13.81 -5.66 18.55
N ALA A 297 -13.46 -6.58 17.65
CA ALA A 297 -14.26 -7.74 17.27
C ALA A 297 -14.10 -8.91 18.26
N ARG A 298 -14.78 -10.05 18.04
CA ARG A 298 -14.47 -11.26 18.81
C ARG A 298 -13.11 -11.79 18.40
N GLN A 299 -12.33 -12.12 19.42
CA GLN A 299 -10.98 -12.64 19.26
C GLN A 299 -10.93 -13.94 18.45
N SER A 300 -11.96 -14.80 18.55
CA SER A 300 -12.03 -16.01 17.72
C SER A 300 -12.18 -15.70 16.23
N GLY A 301 -12.88 -14.61 15.88
CA GLY A 301 -12.95 -14.08 14.52
C GLY A 301 -11.59 -13.59 14.02
N ASN A 302 -10.89 -12.79 14.82
CA ASN A 302 -9.54 -12.32 14.49
C ASN A 302 -8.57 -13.48 14.27
N ARG A 303 -8.58 -14.45 15.20
CA ARG A 303 -7.75 -15.66 15.11
C ARG A 303 -8.04 -16.41 13.81
N LYS A 304 -9.31 -16.68 13.52
CA LYS A 304 -9.72 -17.42 12.32
C LYS A 304 -9.33 -16.68 11.04
N MET A 305 -9.52 -15.36 10.99
CA MET A 305 -9.13 -14.54 9.85
C MET A 305 -7.62 -14.58 9.60
N PHE A 306 -6.80 -14.47 10.65
CA PHE A 306 -5.34 -14.57 10.52
C PHE A 306 -4.86 -15.98 10.16
N GLU A 307 -5.50 -17.04 10.65
CA GLU A 307 -5.21 -18.41 10.21
C GLU A 307 -5.46 -18.57 8.70
N LEU A 308 -6.61 -18.09 8.21
CA LEU A 308 -6.97 -18.14 6.79
C LEU A 308 -6.03 -17.28 5.92
N ALA A 309 -5.65 -16.09 6.40
CA ALA A 309 -4.72 -15.20 5.72
C ALA A 309 -3.35 -15.87 5.53
N ARG A 310 -2.83 -16.50 6.57
CA ARG A 310 -1.55 -17.23 6.51
C ARG A 310 -1.58 -18.40 5.55
N GLN A 311 -2.67 -19.17 5.53
CA GLN A 311 -2.85 -20.27 4.56
C GLN A 311 -2.77 -19.78 3.11
N LYS A 312 -3.15 -18.52 2.86
CA LYS A 312 -3.14 -17.90 1.53
C LYS A 312 -1.93 -17.00 1.27
N GLY A 313 -0.97 -16.93 2.19
CA GLY A 313 0.22 -16.08 2.05
C GLY A 313 -0.06 -14.57 2.14
N VAL A 314 -1.20 -14.17 2.70
CA VAL A 314 -1.60 -12.78 2.93
C VAL A 314 -0.92 -12.26 4.19
N LEU A 315 -0.34 -11.05 4.14
CA LEU A 315 0.34 -10.46 5.29
C LEU A 315 -0.67 -9.98 6.34
N THR A 316 -0.39 -10.24 7.60
CA THR A 316 -1.29 -9.92 8.72
C THR A 316 -0.80 -8.72 9.53
N ILE A 317 -1.65 -7.70 9.66
CA ILE A 317 -1.45 -6.55 10.54
C ILE A 317 -2.48 -6.60 11.66
N CYS A 318 -2.02 -6.50 12.90
CA CYS A 318 -2.90 -6.42 14.06
C CYS A 318 -2.67 -5.10 14.79
N ASN A 319 -3.75 -4.35 15.04
CA ASN A 319 -3.76 -3.27 16.02
C ASN A 319 -4.63 -3.71 17.20
N PRO A 320 -4.07 -4.27 18.28
CA PRO A 320 -4.83 -4.98 19.31
C PRO A 320 -5.52 -4.02 20.29
N ALA A 321 -6.24 -3.03 19.79
CA ALA A 321 -6.98 -2.07 20.59
C ALA A 321 -8.47 -2.46 20.68
N PRO A 322 -9.14 -2.25 21.83
CA PRO A 322 -8.70 -1.54 23.04
C PRO A 322 -7.84 -2.35 24.03
N ARG A 323 -7.23 -1.63 25.00
CA ARG A 323 -6.22 -2.14 25.96
C ARG A 323 -6.65 -3.41 26.71
N ASP A 324 -7.90 -3.49 27.13
CA ASP A 324 -8.47 -4.59 27.91
C ASP A 324 -8.53 -5.92 27.13
N ARG A 325 -8.22 -5.89 25.83
CA ARG A 325 -8.23 -7.07 24.94
C ARG A 325 -6.87 -7.37 24.32
N CYS A 326 -5.81 -6.69 24.75
CA CYS A 326 -4.45 -6.85 24.22
C CYS A 326 -3.73 -8.16 24.61
N GLU A 327 -4.20 -8.85 25.66
CA GLU A 327 -3.40 -9.85 26.36
C GLU A 327 -3.51 -11.28 25.81
N ASP A 328 -4.44 -11.53 24.88
CA ASP A 328 -4.58 -12.86 24.29
C ASP A 328 -3.40 -13.20 23.39
N ARG A 329 -2.56 -14.11 23.88
CA ARG A 329 -1.37 -14.60 23.18
C ARG A 329 -1.71 -15.57 22.04
N SER A 330 -2.94 -16.08 21.94
CA SER A 330 -3.33 -17.12 20.98
C SER A 330 -3.14 -16.71 19.52
N ILE A 331 -3.14 -15.41 19.25
CA ILE A 331 -2.95 -14.85 17.90
C ILE A 331 -1.54 -14.32 17.64
N MET A 332 -0.69 -14.16 18.66
CA MET A 332 0.59 -13.44 18.54
C MET A 332 1.51 -14.04 17.47
N GLY A 333 1.61 -15.38 17.43
CA GLY A 333 2.41 -16.09 16.42
C GLY A 333 1.82 -16.05 15.00
N LEU A 334 0.58 -15.58 14.84
CA LEU A 334 -0.05 -15.42 13.53
C LEU A 334 0.27 -14.07 12.89
N ILE A 335 0.73 -13.08 13.68
CA ILE A 335 0.85 -11.68 13.31
C ILE A 335 2.21 -11.38 12.66
N ASP A 336 2.19 -10.83 11.44
CA ASP A 336 3.40 -10.35 10.77
C ASP A 336 3.80 -8.95 11.27
N ILE A 337 2.83 -8.07 11.52
CA ILE A 337 3.07 -6.72 12.05
C ILE A 337 2.07 -6.41 13.18
N LEU A 338 2.58 -6.18 14.39
CA LEU A 338 1.79 -5.71 15.53
C LEU A 338 1.99 -4.19 15.69
N CYS A 339 0.94 -3.41 15.53
CA CYS A 339 0.97 -1.94 15.66
C CYS A 339 0.22 -1.49 16.92
N LEU A 340 0.92 -0.81 17.82
CA LEU A 340 0.45 -0.46 19.16
C LEU A 340 0.61 1.04 19.44
N ASN A 341 -0.23 1.62 20.29
CA ASN A 341 0.13 2.86 20.98
C ASN A 341 0.87 2.59 22.30
N GLN A 342 1.27 3.66 22.99
CA GLN A 342 1.98 3.56 24.28
C GLN A 342 1.20 2.75 25.31
N SER A 343 -0.09 3.07 25.54
CA SER A 343 -0.87 2.42 26.60
C SER A 343 -1.12 0.92 26.33
N GLU A 344 -1.28 0.53 25.06
CA GLU A 344 -1.39 -0.86 24.64
C GLU A 344 -0.05 -1.58 24.81
N ALA A 345 1.05 -0.93 24.41
CA ALA A 345 2.40 -1.47 24.59
C ALA A 345 2.77 -1.65 26.07
N GLU A 346 2.41 -0.72 26.96
CA GLU A 346 2.59 -0.86 28.41
C GLU A 346 1.85 -2.09 28.93
N SER A 347 0.62 -2.32 28.49
CA SER A 347 -0.18 -3.47 28.93
C SER A 347 0.46 -4.80 28.54
N ILE A 348 0.98 -4.91 27.32
CA ILE A 348 1.56 -6.16 26.84
C ILE A 348 2.97 -6.38 27.39
N SER A 349 3.79 -5.33 27.41
CA SER A 349 5.21 -5.39 27.82
C SER A 349 5.42 -5.32 29.33
N GLN A 350 4.44 -4.80 30.08
CA GLN A 350 4.57 -4.46 31.51
C GLN A 350 5.75 -3.50 31.77
N THR A 351 6.10 -2.67 30.77
CA THR A 351 7.19 -1.69 30.83
C THR A 351 6.61 -0.30 30.65
N SER A 352 7.05 0.68 31.46
CA SER A 352 6.61 2.08 31.34
C SER A 352 7.04 2.69 29.99
N MET A 353 6.13 3.43 29.35
CA MET A 353 6.35 4.08 28.05
C MET A 353 6.70 5.58 28.19
N SER A 354 7.50 5.91 29.21
CA SER A 354 7.91 7.28 29.55
C SER A 354 9.03 7.86 28.68
N THR A 355 9.80 7.02 27.99
CA THR A 355 10.92 7.47 27.15
C THR A 355 11.04 6.63 25.88
N VAL A 356 11.72 7.17 24.86
CA VAL A 356 12.11 6.41 23.66
C VAL A 356 12.92 5.16 24.03
N ALA A 357 13.80 5.25 25.03
CA ALA A 357 14.61 4.12 25.46
C ALA A 357 13.76 2.97 26.05
N THR A 358 12.82 3.28 26.93
CA THR A 358 11.91 2.27 27.50
C THR A 358 10.95 1.71 26.45
N ALA A 359 10.54 2.53 25.47
CA ALA A 359 9.76 2.09 24.31
C ALA A 359 10.50 1.08 23.44
N LYS A 360 11.81 1.27 23.22
CA LYS A 360 12.66 0.29 22.51
C LYS A 360 12.72 -1.05 23.26
N THR A 361 12.89 -1.03 24.58
CA THR A 361 12.86 -2.23 25.43
C THR A 361 11.51 -2.93 25.33
N ALA A 362 10.40 -2.18 25.45
CA ALA A 362 9.05 -2.72 25.32
C ALA A 362 8.83 -3.42 23.97
N ALA A 363 9.28 -2.83 22.86
CA ALA A 363 9.17 -3.42 21.54
C ALA A 363 9.87 -4.79 21.45
N GLY A 364 11.07 -4.91 22.03
CA GLY A 364 11.79 -6.19 22.11
C GLY A 364 11.05 -7.24 22.93
N LEU A 365 10.53 -6.88 24.11
CA LEU A 365 9.76 -7.78 24.97
C LEU A 365 8.45 -8.25 24.33
N ILE A 366 7.80 -7.38 23.55
CA ILE A 366 6.58 -7.71 22.83
C ILE A 366 6.88 -8.66 21.67
N GLN A 367 7.95 -8.42 20.91
CA GLN A 367 8.35 -9.30 19.80
C GLN A 367 8.61 -10.74 20.27
N GLN A 368 9.22 -10.91 21.45
CA GLN A 368 9.43 -12.22 22.08
C GLN A 368 8.14 -13.00 22.36
N LYS A 369 6.97 -12.35 22.34
CA LYS A 369 5.67 -13.00 22.55
C LYS A 369 5.08 -13.62 21.28
N GLY A 370 5.70 -13.41 20.11
CA GLY A 370 5.30 -14.07 18.86
C GLY A 370 5.21 -13.22 17.59
N PRO A 371 4.83 -11.92 17.60
CA PRO A 371 4.67 -11.18 16.34
C PRO A 371 6.02 -11.00 15.66
N LYS A 372 6.07 -11.09 14.32
CA LYS A 372 7.33 -10.97 13.58
C LYS A 372 7.93 -9.56 13.69
N ASN A 373 7.09 -8.53 13.54
CA ASN A 373 7.49 -7.13 13.63
C ASN A 373 6.60 -6.41 14.63
N VAL A 374 7.18 -5.47 15.39
CA VAL A 374 6.46 -4.64 16.36
C VAL A 374 6.67 -3.18 16.02
N ILE A 375 5.58 -2.42 15.97
CA ILE A 375 5.58 -0.96 15.83
C ILE A 375 4.86 -0.37 17.03
N ILE A 376 5.49 0.60 17.69
CA ILE A 376 4.87 1.34 18.80
C ILE A 376 4.82 2.82 18.45
N THR A 377 3.62 3.37 18.26
CA THR A 377 3.41 4.81 18.03
C THR A 377 3.50 5.56 19.36
N LEU A 378 4.19 6.70 19.34
CA LEU A 378 4.52 7.56 20.48
C LEU A 378 3.92 8.97 20.33
N GLY A 379 2.85 9.11 19.55
CA GLY A 379 2.22 10.41 19.29
C GLY A 379 3.20 11.41 18.67
N ALA A 380 3.40 12.55 19.34
CA ALA A 380 4.30 13.61 18.88
C ALA A 380 5.78 13.19 18.82
N ASP A 381 6.16 12.10 19.49
CA ASP A 381 7.54 11.58 19.44
C ASP A 381 7.76 10.61 18.27
N GLY A 382 6.74 10.31 17.46
CA GLY A 382 6.85 9.45 16.28
C GLY A 382 6.57 7.99 16.59
N CYS A 383 7.46 7.06 16.25
CA CYS A 383 7.26 5.63 16.51
C CYS A 383 8.56 4.82 16.66
N ILE A 384 8.47 3.69 17.35
CA ILE A 384 9.51 2.65 17.40
C ILE A 384 9.17 1.55 16.41
N ILE A 385 10.16 1.04 15.69
CA ILE A 385 10.09 -0.20 14.92
C ILE A 385 11.04 -1.21 15.54
N LYS A 386 10.55 -2.43 15.76
CA LYS A 386 11.38 -3.61 15.96
C LYS A 386 11.07 -4.63 14.88
N GLY A 387 11.93 -4.65 13.85
CA GLY A 387 11.90 -5.62 12.74
C GLY A 387 12.71 -6.87 13.02
N SER A 388 13.18 -7.55 11.96
CA SER A 388 14.10 -8.70 12.08
C SER A 388 15.50 -8.31 12.55
N ASP A 389 15.90 -7.06 12.30
CA ASP A 389 17.14 -6.45 12.79
C ASP A 389 17.31 -6.60 14.31
N ALA A 390 18.56 -6.66 14.75
CA ALA A 390 18.90 -6.89 16.15
C ALA A 390 18.39 -5.78 17.09
N GLN A 391 18.31 -4.52 16.63
CA GLN A 391 18.01 -3.38 17.49
C GLN A 391 16.76 -2.59 17.06
N PRO A 392 15.89 -2.18 17.99
CA PRO A 392 14.77 -1.31 17.69
C PRO A 392 15.21 0.09 17.19
N VAL A 393 14.55 0.57 16.15
CA VAL A 393 14.79 1.88 15.51
C VAL A 393 13.71 2.87 15.93
N HIS A 394 14.09 4.12 16.17
CA HIS A 394 13.15 5.21 16.45
C HIS A 394 13.03 6.10 15.20
N ILE A 395 11.80 6.39 14.80
CA ILE A 395 11.47 7.34 13.74
C ILE A 395 10.77 8.52 14.40
N PRO A 396 11.35 9.74 14.35
CA PRO A 396 10.70 10.92 14.90
C PRO A 396 9.45 11.29 14.11
N ALA A 397 8.47 11.92 14.77
CA ALA A 397 7.29 12.42 14.08
C ALA A 397 7.67 13.55 13.11
N THR A 398 6.88 13.67 12.04
CA THR A 398 6.93 14.85 11.17
C THR A 398 6.23 16.02 11.88
N PRO A 399 6.88 17.17 12.10
CA PRO A 399 6.25 18.32 12.72
C PRO A 399 4.99 18.75 11.97
N SER A 400 3.90 18.98 12.69
CA SER A 400 2.60 19.34 12.11
C SER A 400 1.86 20.32 13.02
N LYS A 401 1.07 21.22 12.42
CA LYS A 401 0.18 22.11 13.17
C LYS A 401 -1.03 21.30 13.67
N VAL A 402 -0.97 20.87 14.92
CA VAL A 402 -2.01 20.01 15.53
C VAL A 402 -3.31 20.80 15.72
N VAL A 403 -4.39 20.27 15.16
CA VAL A 403 -5.77 20.75 15.32
C VAL A 403 -6.58 19.74 16.13
N ASP A 404 -6.47 18.45 15.79
CA ASP A 404 -7.19 17.36 16.45
C ASP A 404 -6.42 16.05 16.21
N THR A 405 -6.19 15.23 17.23
CA THR A 405 -5.43 13.97 17.11
C THR A 405 -6.34 12.74 16.94
N THR A 406 -7.65 12.95 16.90
CA THR A 406 -8.64 11.87 16.80
C THR A 406 -8.44 11.04 15.53
N GLY A 407 -8.30 9.73 15.69
CA GLY A 407 -8.11 8.79 14.57
C GLY A 407 -6.69 8.75 13.99
N ALA A 408 -5.72 9.52 14.49
CA ALA A 408 -4.35 9.55 13.93
C ALA A 408 -3.66 8.17 13.94
N GLY A 409 -3.86 7.38 15.01
CA GLY A 409 -3.34 6.00 15.08
C GLY A 409 -4.02 5.04 14.09
N ASP A 410 -5.32 5.24 13.82
CA ASP A 410 -6.03 4.47 12.81
C ASP A 410 -5.58 4.88 11.40
N CYS A 411 -5.35 6.18 11.17
CA CYS A 411 -4.76 6.71 9.94
C CYS A 411 -3.38 6.12 9.68
N PHE A 412 -2.53 6.08 10.71
CA PHE A 412 -1.22 5.45 10.65
C PHE A 412 -1.33 3.96 10.25
N CYS A 413 -2.19 3.19 10.93
CA CYS A 413 -2.33 1.76 10.68
C CYS A 413 -2.88 1.46 9.27
N GLY A 414 -3.90 2.20 8.81
CA GLY A 414 -4.43 2.07 7.45
C GLY A 414 -3.42 2.47 6.38
N SER A 415 -2.66 3.55 6.62
CA SER A 415 -1.61 4.00 5.70
C SER A 415 -0.43 3.02 5.64
N LEU A 416 -0.06 2.43 6.78
CA LEU A 416 0.94 1.38 6.86
C LEU A 416 0.53 0.18 6.00
N ALA A 417 -0.73 -0.28 6.14
CA ALA A 417 -1.24 -1.36 5.31
C ALA A 417 -1.20 -1.04 3.81
N PHE A 418 -1.54 0.20 3.43
CA PHE A 418 -1.40 0.69 2.06
C PHE A 418 0.04 0.56 1.55
N PHE A 419 1.03 1.10 2.26
CA PHE A 419 2.42 1.07 1.79
C PHE A 419 2.99 -0.34 1.76
N ILE A 420 2.66 -1.19 2.73
CA ILE A 420 3.08 -2.60 2.73
C ILE A 420 2.47 -3.34 1.53
N ALA A 421 1.16 -3.19 1.29
CA ALA A 421 0.50 -3.82 0.15
C ALA A 421 1.04 -3.31 -1.20
N HIS A 422 1.30 -2.00 -1.29
CA HIS A 422 1.92 -1.36 -2.44
C HIS A 422 3.31 -1.95 -2.75
N TYR A 423 4.19 -2.07 -1.75
CA TYR A 423 5.51 -2.69 -1.93
C TYR A 423 5.42 -4.17 -2.31
N ARG A 424 4.46 -4.93 -1.76
CA ARG A 424 4.26 -6.34 -2.12
C ARG A 424 3.84 -6.53 -3.58
N ARG A 425 3.00 -5.64 -4.12
CA ARG A 425 2.58 -5.70 -5.53
C ARG A 425 3.64 -5.19 -6.50
N HIS A 426 4.49 -4.25 -6.09
CA HIS A 426 5.43 -3.59 -7.00
C HIS A 426 6.88 -4.08 -6.87
N GLY A 427 7.23 -4.76 -5.77
CA GLY A 427 8.55 -5.36 -5.54
C GLY A 427 8.76 -6.74 -6.19
N GLY A 428 7.78 -7.25 -6.95
CA GLY A 428 7.73 -8.65 -7.37
C GLY A 428 7.21 -9.54 -6.22
N THR A 429 6.19 -10.33 -6.50
CA THR A 429 5.28 -11.00 -5.54
C THR A 429 5.92 -12.07 -4.63
N GLN A 430 7.24 -12.09 -4.44
CA GLN A 430 7.95 -13.11 -3.66
C GLN A 430 9.07 -12.57 -2.77
N LEU A 431 9.36 -11.26 -2.76
CA LEU A 431 10.34 -10.74 -1.81
C LEU A 431 9.73 -10.71 -0.40
N PRO A 432 10.39 -11.29 0.61
CA PRO A 432 10.03 -11.08 2.00
C PRO A 432 9.98 -9.58 2.28
N LEU A 433 9.05 -9.12 3.12
CA LEU A 433 9.13 -7.77 3.67
C LEU A 433 10.44 -7.67 4.46
N ASP A 434 11.45 -7.07 3.85
CA ASP A 434 12.72 -6.80 4.54
C ASP A 434 12.58 -5.57 5.43
N ASP A 435 13.54 -5.40 6.35
CA ASP A 435 13.51 -4.30 7.32
C ASP A 435 13.57 -2.93 6.62
N ARG A 436 14.19 -2.84 5.44
CA ARG A 436 14.24 -1.61 4.65
C ARG A 436 12.84 -1.21 4.16
N CYS A 437 12.10 -2.15 3.58
CA CYS A 437 10.73 -1.92 3.10
C CYS A 437 9.80 -1.58 4.27
N LEU A 438 9.95 -2.27 5.41
CA LEU A 438 9.19 -1.97 6.61
C LEU A 438 9.48 -0.55 7.13
N HIS A 439 10.76 -0.17 7.22
CA HIS A 439 11.16 1.16 7.68
C HIS A 439 10.60 2.27 6.78
N GLU A 440 10.67 2.12 5.46
CA GLU A 440 10.12 3.09 4.53
C GLU A 440 8.59 3.15 4.58
N ALA A 441 7.90 2.01 4.67
CA ALA A 441 6.45 1.96 4.83
C ALA A 441 5.99 2.70 6.11
N VAL A 442 6.70 2.49 7.23
CA VAL A 442 6.40 3.15 8.50
C VAL A 442 6.68 4.65 8.45
N LYS A 443 7.80 5.09 7.86
CA LYS A 443 8.09 6.52 7.68
C LYS A 443 6.99 7.21 6.88
N LYS A 444 6.60 6.61 5.74
CA LYS A 444 5.53 7.14 4.90
C LYS A 444 4.18 7.16 5.63
N ALA A 445 3.84 6.09 6.36
CA ALA A 445 2.64 6.05 7.19
C ALA A 445 2.63 7.12 8.30
N ALA A 446 3.78 7.40 8.93
CA ALA A 446 3.93 8.46 9.91
C ALA A 446 3.69 9.85 9.31
N ILE A 447 4.16 10.09 8.08
CA ILE A 447 3.87 11.33 7.35
C ILE A 447 2.36 11.47 7.12
N ILE A 448 1.68 10.44 6.61
CA ILE A 448 0.23 10.50 6.38
C ILE A 448 -0.54 10.73 7.69
N ALA A 449 -0.17 10.05 8.77
CA ALA A 449 -0.77 10.26 10.08
C ALA A 449 -0.56 11.70 10.59
N SER A 450 0.62 12.30 10.35
CA SER A 450 0.90 13.69 10.72
C SER A 450 0.03 14.70 9.93
N LEU A 451 -0.36 14.38 8.69
CA LEU A 451 -1.30 15.18 7.93
C LEU A 451 -2.71 15.10 8.52
N SER A 452 -3.15 13.93 9.01
CA SER A 452 -4.47 13.78 9.62
C SER A 452 -4.68 14.71 10.81
N VAL A 453 -3.65 14.94 11.63
CA VAL A 453 -3.81 15.76 12.83
C VAL A 453 -4.01 17.25 12.57
N THR A 454 -3.88 17.68 11.31
CA THR A 454 -4.07 19.07 10.89
C THR A 454 -5.53 19.44 10.60
N ARG A 455 -6.45 18.47 10.67
CA ARG A 455 -7.89 18.62 10.40
C ARG A 455 -8.70 18.02 11.55
N LYS A 456 -9.95 18.46 11.72
CA LYS A 456 -10.85 17.94 12.76
C LYS A 456 -11.49 16.61 12.37
N GLY A 457 -11.72 15.77 13.38
CA GLY A 457 -12.44 14.49 13.28
C GLY A 457 -11.59 13.32 12.82
N ALA A 458 -12.14 12.11 12.90
CA ALA A 458 -11.46 10.89 12.47
C ALA A 458 -11.45 10.77 10.94
N GLN A 459 -12.42 10.07 10.35
CA GLN A 459 -12.44 9.81 8.90
C GLN A 459 -12.42 11.08 8.06
N THR A 460 -13.03 12.17 8.55
CA THR A 460 -13.06 13.48 7.88
C THR A 460 -11.68 14.13 7.77
N SER A 461 -10.74 13.82 8.67
CA SER A 461 -9.39 14.41 8.66
C SER A 461 -8.41 13.70 7.73
N PHE A 462 -8.71 12.48 7.29
CA PHE A 462 -7.76 11.68 6.50
C PHE A 462 -7.59 12.25 5.10
N TRP A 463 -6.35 12.44 4.66
CA TRP A 463 -6.09 13.08 3.37
C TRP A 463 -6.32 12.11 2.21
N THR A 464 -6.81 12.62 1.08
CA THR A 464 -6.92 11.83 -0.15
C THR A 464 -5.56 11.71 -0.84
N ARG A 465 -5.44 10.71 -1.73
CA ARG A 465 -4.25 10.48 -2.56
C ARG A 465 -3.81 11.75 -3.28
N ASP A 466 -4.74 12.47 -3.89
CA ASP A 466 -4.43 13.67 -4.67
C ASP A 466 -3.91 14.80 -3.77
N GLU A 467 -4.54 15.02 -2.61
CA GLU A 467 -4.07 16.01 -1.64
C GLU A 467 -2.67 15.65 -1.11
N VAL A 468 -2.42 14.37 -0.86
CA VAL A 468 -1.12 13.86 -0.43
C VAL A 468 -0.06 14.08 -1.50
N LEU A 469 -0.36 13.75 -2.76
CA LEU A 469 0.58 13.90 -3.89
C LEU A 469 0.90 15.36 -4.23
N GLN A 470 -0.02 16.29 -3.94
CA GLN A 470 0.25 17.72 -4.08
C GLN A 470 1.34 18.20 -3.11
N LEU A 471 1.38 17.66 -1.89
CA LEU A 471 2.39 18.03 -0.88
C LEU A 471 3.64 17.16 -0.94
N TYR A 472 3.48 15.88 -1.25
CA TYR A 472 4.56 14.90 -1.32
C TYR A 472 4.49 14.10 -2.64
N PRO A 473 4.93 14.69 -3.78
CA PRO A 473 4.80 14.07 -5.10
C PRO A 473 5.43 12.68 -5.23
N HIS A 474 6.47 12.41 -4.43
CA HIS A 474 7.26 11.18 -4.47
C HIS A 474 6.93 10.18 -3.36
N ILE A 475 5.89 10.44 -2.55
CA ILE A 475 5.58 9.55 -1.41
C ILE A 475 5.10 8.17 -1.85
N LEU A 476 4.63 8.04 -3.09
CA LEU A 476 4.18 6.78 -3.67
C LEU A 476 5.24 6.12 -4.57
N ASP A 477 6.44 6.71 -4.67
CA ASP A 477 7.56 6.17 -5.45
C ASP A 477 8.33 5.06 -4.71
#